data_AF-A0AAJ5ACD6-F1
#
_entry.id   AF-A0AAJ5ACD6-F1
#
_cell.length_a   1.000
_cell.length_b   1.000
_cell.length_c   1.000
_cell.angle_alpha   90.00
_cell.angle_beta   90.00
_cell.angle_gamma   90.00
#
_symmetry.space_group_name_H-M   'P 1'
#
loop_
_entity.id
_entity.type
_entity.pdbx_description
1 polymer ?
#
loop_
_entity_poly.entity_id
_entity_poly.type
_entity_poly.pdbx_seq_one_letter_code
_entity_poly.pdbx_strand_id
1 'polypeptide(L)'
;MKQHESADNSQGQLYIVPTPIGNLSDITQRALEVLQAVDLIAAEDTRHTGLLLQHFAINARLFALHDHNEQQKAETLLAKLKEGQNIALVSDAGTPLINDPGYHLVRTCREANIRVVPLPGPCAAIAALSAAGLPSDRFCYEGFLPAKSKGRRDTLKALEEEPCCGQVFLDTPIRW
;
A
#
# COMPACT_ATOMS: atom_id res chain seq x y z
N MET A 1 15.10 -22.47 -15.86
CA MET A 1 14.09 -22.06 -16.85
C MET A 1 12.81 -22.82 -16.58
N LYS A 2 11.82 -22.19 -15.95
CA LYS A 2 10.43 -22.66 -15.96
C LYS A 2 9.60 -21.52 -16.53
N GLN A 3 9.10 -21.75 -17.73
CA GLN A 3 8.16 -20.89 -18.43
C GLN A 3 6.91 -20.81 -17.55
N HIS A 4 6.53 -19.61 -17.13
CA HIS A 4 5.22 -19.40 -16.49
C HIS A 4 4.18 -19.32 -17.60
N GLU A 5 3.25 -20.28 -17.55
CA GLU A 5 2.06 -20.37 -18.39
C GLU A 5 1.36 -19.01 -18.49
N SER A 6 1.17 -18.57 -19.73
CA SER A 6 0.34 -17.43 -20.08
C SER A 6 -1.12 -17.83 -19.84
N ALA A 7 -1.62 -17.57 -18.64
CA ALA A 7 -3.06 -17.57 -18.38
C ALA A 7 -3.72 -16.57 -19.32
N ASP A 8 -4.85 -16.96 -19.90
CA ASP A 8 -5.69 -16.19 -20.82
C ASP A 8 -5.75 -14.70 -20.44
N ASN A 9 -4.94 -13.89 -21.13
CA ASN A 9 -4.54 -12.54 -20.68
C ASN A 9 -5.48 -11.47 -21.26
N SER A 10 -6.79 -11.73 -21.24
CA SER A 10 -7.81 -10.78 -21.68
C SER A 10 -8.16 -9.75 -20.59
N GLN A 11 -7.87 -10.05 -19.32
CA GLN A 11 -8.13 -9.17 -18.18
C GLN A 11 -6.85 -8.47 -17.71
N GLY A 12 -7.01 -7.22 -17.28
CA GLY A 12 -5.94 -6.39 -16.74
C GLY A 12 -5.52 -6.83 -15.34
N GLN A 13 -4.37 -6.35 -14.89
CA GLN A 13 -3.79 -6.71 -13.60
C GLN A 13 -3.76 -5.50 -12.67
N LEU A 14 -4.00 -5.74 -11.38
CA LEU A 14 -3.83 -4.74 -10.33
C LEU A 14 -2.44 -4.89 -9.71
N TYR A 15 -1.61 -3.87 -9.83
CA TYR A 15 -0.28 -3.82 -9.21
C TYR A 15 -0.35 -3.04 -7.90
N ILE A 16 0.17 -3.60 -6.82
CA ILE A 16 0.32 -2.87 -5.55
C ILE A 16 1.75 -2.34 -5.52
N VAL A 17 1.91 -1.02 -5.61
CA VAL A 17 3.21 -0.39 -5.83
C VAL A 17 3.58 0.47 -4.63
N PRO A 18 4.59 0.05 -3.83
CA PRO A 18 5.09 0.86 -2.74
C PRO A 18 5.81 2.11 -3.24
N THR A 19 5.62 3.23 -2.54
CA THR A 19 6.25 4.53 -2.80
C THR A 19 7.28 4.87 -1.72
N PRO A 20 8.23 5.78 -1.99
CA PRO A 20 9.18 6.24 -0.99
C PRO A 20 8.54 6.79 0.29
N ILE A 21 9.18 6.55 1.44
CA ILE A 21 8.75 7.06 2.76
C ILE A 21 9.53 8.32 3.21
N GLY A 22 10.17 9.02 2.27
CA GLY A 22 10.90 10.28 2.53
C GLY A 22 12.14 10.49 1.66
N ASN A 23 12.77 9.42 1.16
CA ASN A 23 13.90 9.50 0.23
C ASN A 23 13.54 8.90 -1.12
N LEU A 24 13.54 9.72 -2.17
CA LEU A 24 13.16 9.33 -3.54
C LEU A 24 13.98 8.16 -4.08
N SER A 25 15.20 7.96 -3.59
CA SER A 25 16.09 6.85 -3.99
C SER A 25 15.61 5.47 -3.53
N ASP A 26 14.65 5.41 -2.60
CA ASP A 26 14.13 4.15 -2.07
C ASP A 26 13.08 3.49 -2.97
N ILE A 27 12.66 4.18 -4.05
CA ILE A 27 11.77 3.57 -5.05
C ILE A 27 12.49 2.45 -5.79
N THR A 28 11.82 1.32 -6.00
CA THR A 28 12.43 0.21 -6.72
C THR A 28 12.39 0.46 -8.23
N GLN A 29 13.37 -0.07 -8.96
CA GLN A 29 13.35 -0.05 -10.43
C GLN A 29 12.06 -0.65 -10.99
N ARG A 30 11.60 -1.76 -10.41
CA ARG A 30 10.35 -2.42 -10.83
C ARG A 30 9.11 -1.55 -10.59
N ALA A 31 9.09 -0.74 -9.52
CA ALA A 31 8.01 0.21 -9.29
C ALA A 31 7.97 1.27 -10.41
N LEU A 32 9.13 1.84 -10.79
CA LEU A 32 9.22 2.80 -11.90
C LEU A 32 8.74 2.19 -13.22
N GLU A 33 9.20 0.98 -13.55
CA GLU A 33 8.78 0.26 -14.77
C GLU A 33 7.27 0.03 -14.82
N VAL A 34 6.68 -0.41 -13.69
CA VAL A 34 5.22 -0.62 -13.60
C VAL A 34 4.46 0.70 -13.73
N LEU A 35 4.86 1.74 -13.01
CA LEU A 35 4.18 3.05 -13.04
C LEU A 35 4.23 3.70 -14.44
N GLN A 36 5.26 3.41 -15.24
CA GLN A 36 5.37 3.85 -16.63
C GLN A 36 4.52 3.01 -17.60
N ALA A 37 4.26 1.74 -17.28
CA ALA A 37 3.60 0.80 -18.18
C ALA A 37 2.09 0.65 -17.96
N VAL A 38 1.56 1.01 -16.79
CA VAL A 38 0.13 0.89 -16.48
C VAL A 38 -0.72 1.95 -17.18
N ASP A 39 -1.97 1.61 -17.46
CA ASP A 39 -2.92 2.50 -18.12
C ASP A 39 -3.47 3.59 -17.17
N LEU A 40 -3.47 3.30 -15.87
CA LEU A 40 -4.03 4.13 -14.81
C LEU A 40 -3.31 3.89 -13.47
N ILE A 41 -3.09 4.97 -12.72
CA ILE A 41 -2.59 4.92 -11.34
C ILE A 41 -3.71 5.37 -10.41
N ALA A 42 -4.19 4.45 -9.58
CA ALA A 42 -5.06 4.74 -8.44
C ALA A 42 -4.18 5.21 -7.26
N ALA A 43 -4.39 6.44 -6.82
CA ALA A 43 -3.59 7.09 -5.78
C ALA A 43 -4.49 7.62 -4.66
N GLU A 44 -3.99 7.57 -3.42
CA GLU A 44 -4.61 8.21 -2.26
C GLU A 44 -4.75 9.73 -2.47
N ASP A 45 -3.63 10.46 -2.51
CA ASP A 45 -3.56 11.84 -2.96
C ASP A 45 -2.89 11.95 -4.33
N THR A 46 -3.67 12.37 -5.33
CA THR A 46 -3.19 12.58 -6.70
C THR A 46 -2.24 13.77 -6.82
N ARG A 47 -2.27 14.73 -5.90
CA ARG A 47 -1.32 15.85 -5.87
C ARG A 47 0.06 15.37 -5.42
N HIS A 48 0.09 14.59 -4.33
CA HIS A 48 1.34 14.04 -3.81
C HIS A 48 1.96 13.06 -4.81
N THR A 49 1.15 12.12 -5.30
CA THR A 49 1.60 11.18 -6.34
C THR A 49 2.03 11.91 -7.61
N GLY A 50 1.35 12.99 -8.00
CA GLY A 50 1.73 13.80 -9.15
C GLY A 50 3.14 14.38 -9.06
N LEU A 51 3.55 14.85 -7.88
CA LEU A 51 4.91 15.34 -7.63
C LEU A 51 5.97 14.22 -7.75
N LEU A 52 5.66 13.04 -7.20
CA LEU A 52 6.52 11.85 -7.32
C LEU A 52 6.71 11.47 -8.79
N LEU A 53 5.63 11.35 -9.55
CA LEU A 53 5.67 11.00 -10.97
C LEU A 53 6.42 12.05 -11.79
N GLN A 54 6.24 13.33 -11.48
CA GLN A 54 6.96 14.43 -12.12
C GLN A 54 8.48 14.32 -11.90
N HIS A 55 8.92 13.97 -10.69
CA HIS A 55 10.35 13.80 -10.39
C HIS A 55 10.98 12.70 -11.26
N PHE A 56 10.25 11.60 -11.50
CA PHE A 56 10.70 10.49 -12.34
C PHE A 56 10.31 10.61 -13.82
N ALA A 57 9.80 11.78 -14.24
CA ALA A 57 9.32 12.04 -15.60
C ALA A 57 8.30 11.00 -16.11
N ILE A 58 7.46 10.47 -15.22
CA ILE A 58 6.41 9.49 -15.55
C ILE A 58 5.13 10.26 -15.91
N ASN A 59 4.68 10.10 -17.14
CA ASN A 59 3.40 10.64 -17.58
C ASN A 59 2.33 9.54 -17.50
N ALA A 60 1.49 9.60 -16.47
CA ALA A 60 0.46 8.60 -16.24
C ALA A 60 -0.87 9.26 -15.84
N ARG A 61 -1.97 8.59 -16.15
CA ARG A 61 -3.31 9.04 -15.75
C ARG A 61 -3.52 8.69 -14.28
N LEU A 62 -3.92 9.68 -13.49
CA LEU A 62 -4.19 9.52 -12.06
C LEU A 62 -5.69 9.37 -11.80
N PHE A 63 -6.03 8.49 -10.85
CA PHE A 63 -7.37 8.28 -10.34
C PHE A 63 -7.34 8.35 -8.82
N ALA A 64 -8.11 9.26 -8.23
CA ALA A 64 -8.08 9.42 -6.78
C ALA A 64 -8.91 8.33 -6.07
N LEU A 65 -8.34 7.64 -5.09
CA LEU A 65 -8.99 6.62 -4.26
C LEU A 65 -8.86 7.02 -2.78
N HIS A 66 -9.97 7.34 -2.12
CA HIS A 66 -9.98 7.73 -0.70
C HIS A 66 -10.89 6.79 0.08
N ASP A 67 -10.60 6.55 1.36
CA ASP A 67 -11.33 5.63 2.25
C ASP A 67 -12.85 5.82 2.21
N HIS A 68 -13.35 7.06 2.27
CA HIS A 68 -14.80 7.32 2.31
C HIS A 68 -15.56 6.85 1.05
N ASN A 69 -14.89 6.77 -0.10
CA ASN A 69 -15.50 6.44 -1.39
C ASN A 69 -14.92 5.15 -1.99
N GLU A 70 -14.20 4.36 -1.21
CA GLU A 70 -13.40 3.25 -1.70
C GLU A 70 -14.26 2.19 -2.40
N GLN A 71 -15.42 1.83 -1.83
CA GLN A 71 -16.31 0.81 -2.41
C GLN A 71 -16.87 1.20 -3.77
N GLN A 72 -17.40 2.43 -3.92
CA GLN A 72 -17.95 2.89 -5.20
C GLN A 72 -16.88 2.99 -6.29
N LYS A 73 -15.68 3.45 -5.89
CA LYS A 73 -14.54 3.59 -6.80
C LYS A 73 -13.91 2.24 -7.14
N ALA A 74 -13.93 1.28 -6.23
CA ALA A 74 -13.46 -0.07 -6.48
C ALA A 74 -14.21 -0.73 -7.62
N GLU A 75 -15.54 -0.60 -7.69
CA GLU A 75 -16.35 -1.11 -8.81
C GLU A 75 -15.96 -0.46 -10.15
N THR A 76 -15.68 0.84 -10.14
CA THR A 76 -15.23 1.56 -11.35
C THR A 76 -13.87 1.06 -11.83
N LEU A 77 -12.92 0.84 -10.91
CA LEU A 77 -11.61 0.30 -11.24
C LEU A 77 -11.68 -1.17 -11.66
N LEU A 78 -12.57 -1.96 -11.03
CA LEU A 78 -12.82 -3.34 -11.40
C LEU A 78 -13.35 -3.46 -12.83
N ALA A 79 -14.27 -2.59 -13.24
CA ALA A 79 -14.77 -2.57 -14.62
C ALA A 79 -13.62 -2.36 -15.62
N LYS A 80 -12.72 -1.41 -15.36
CA LYS A 80 -11.54 -1.15 -16.19
C LYS A 80 -10.56 -2.33 -16.24
N LEU A 81 -10.33 -2.99 -15.10
CA LEU A 81 -9.52 -4.21 -15.04
C LEU A 81 -10.14 -5.34 -15.88
N LYS A 82 -11.46 -5.50 -15.83
CA LYS A 82 -12.18 -6.49 -16.67
C LYS A 82 -12.13 -6.15 -18.16
N GLU A 83 -11.99 -4.87 -18.53
CA GLU A 83 -11.77 -4.42 -19.91
C GLU A 83 -10.33 -4.64 -20.40
N GLY A 84 -9.42 -5.14 -19.56
CA GLY A 84 -8.03 -5.39 -19.93
C GLY A 84 -7.04 -4.32 -19.49
N GLN A 85 -7.49 -3.23 -18.83
CA GLN A 85 -6.61 -2.14 -18.42
C GLN A 85 -5.78 -2.53 -17.19
N ASN A 86 -4.48 -2.28 -17.23
CA ASN A 86 -3.59 -2.47 -16.09
C ASN A 86 -3.63 -1.26 -15.18
N ILE A 87 -3.75 -1.49 -13.87
CA ILE A 87 -3.89 -0.43 -12.87
C ILE A 87 -2.82 -0.60 -11.79
N ALA A 88 -2.11 0.47 -11.44
CA ALA A 88 -1.27 0.52 -10.25
C ALA A 88 -2.02 1.19 -9.10
N LEU A 89 -1.97 0.61 -7.91
CA LEU A 89 -2.38 1.23 -6.66
C LEU A 89 -1.14 1.73 -5.92
N VAL A 90 -1.14 3.01 -5.55
CA VAL A 90 -0.10 3.66 -4.74
C VAL A 90 -0.74 4.36 -3.53
N SER A 91 -0.01 4.41 -2.43
CA SER A 91 -0.30 5.29 -1.30
C SER A 91 0.69 6.45 -1.26
N ASP A 92 0.38 7.44 -0.45
CA ASP A 92 1.19 8.66 -0.33
C ASP A 92 2.63 8.36 0.10
N ALA A 93 2.83 7.36 0.97
CA ALA A 93 4.15 6.93 1.40
C ALA A 93 4.15 5.48 1.86
N GLY A 94 5.04 4.67 1.29
CA GLY A 94 5.28 3.29 1.72
C GLY A 94 4.40 2.28 0.98
N THR A 95 4.06 1.19 1.66
CA THR A 95 3.33 0.06 1.06
C THR A 95 1.82 0.28 1.19
N PRO A 96 1.07 0.35 0.07
CA PRO A 96 -0.38 0.46 0.12
C PRO A 96 -1.02 -0.65 0.96
N LEU A 97 -2.21 -0.38 1.53
CA LEU A 97 -2.96 -1.21 2.48
C LEU A 97 -2.38 -1.27 3.90
N ILE A 98 -1.17 -0.76 4.16
CA ILE A 98 -0.57 -0.77 5.50
C ILE A 98 -0.85 0.58 6.17
N ASN A 99 -2.01 0.68 6.84
CA ASN A 99 -2.60 1.94 7.34
C ASN A 99 -2.94 2.95 6.24
N ASP A 100 -3.09 2.47 5.00
CA ASP A 100 -3.45 3.24 3.80
C ASP A 100 -4.71 2.64 3.13
N PRO A 101 -5.45 3.40 2.30
CA PRO A 101 -6.57 2.89 1.50
C PRO A 101 -6.16 1.76 0.54
N GLY A 102 -7.13 0.97 0.08
CA GLY A 102 -6.96 -0.03 -0.98
C GLY A 102 -7.42 -1.44 -0.63
N TYR A 103 -7.78 -1.69 0.63
CA TYR A 103 -8.26 -2.99 1.08
C TYR A 103 -9.52 -3.45 0.33
N HIS A 104 -10.52 -2.57 0.20
CA HIS A 104 -11.76 -2.93 -0.49
C HIS A 104 -11.49 -3.20 -1.98
N LEU A 105 -10.64 -2.40 -2.62
CA LEU A 105 -10.26 -2.62 -4.02
C LEU A 105 -9.60 -3.98 -4.22
N VAL A 106 -8.60 -4.32 -3.40
CA VAL A 106 -7.90 -5.62 -3.50
C VAL A 106 -8.85 -6.77 -3.25
N ARG A 107 -9.72 -6.66 -2.23
CA ARG A 107 -10.71 -7.69 -1.93
C ARG A 107 -11.66 -7.92 -3.12
N THR A 108 -12.25 -6.86 -3.65
CA THR A 108 -13.14 -6.91 -4.83
C THR A 108 -12.44 -7.51 -6.04
N CYS A 109 -11.17 -7.15 -6.29
CA CYS A 109 -10.38 -7.74 -7.37
C CYS A 109 -10.17 -9.25 -7.18
N ARG A 110 -9.85 -9.69 -5.97
CA ARG A 110 -9.67 -11.12 -5.65
C ARG A 110 -10.97 -11.90 -5.79
N GLU A 111 -12.09 -11.35 -5.33
CA GLU A 111 -13.42 -11.96 -5.47
C GLU A 111 -13.83 -12.07 -6.95
N ALA A 112 -13.41 -11.13 -7.79
CA ALA A 112 -13.62 -11.15 -9.23
C ALA A 112 -12.55 -11.92 -10.03
N ASN A 113 -11.64 -12.63 -9.35
CA ASN A 113 -10.54 -13.40 -9.94
C ASN A 113 -9.56 -12.57 -10.81
N ILE A 114 -9.46 -11.26 -10.54
CA ILE A 114 -8.45 -10.39 -11.14
C ILE A 114 -7.11 -10.65 -10.47
N ARG A 115 -6.05 -10.71 -11.28
CA ARG A 115 -4.69 -10.91 -10.78
C ARG A 115 -4.20 -9.66 -10.04
N VAL A 116 -3.86 -9.85 -8.76
CA VAL A 116 -3.21 -8.84 -7.92
C VAL A 116 -1.73 -9.16 -7.79
N VAL A 117 -0.88 -8.20 -8.14
CA VAL A 117 0.59 -8.35 -8.20
C VAL A 117 1.23 -7.38 -7.19
N PRO A 118 1.61 -7.86 -5.98
CA PRO A 118 2.29 -7.00 -5.02
C PRO A 118 3.75 -6.79 -5.39
N LEU A 119 4.20 -5.53 -5.35
CA LEU A 119 5.61 -5.18 -5.44
C LEU A 119 6.22 -5.08 -4.03
N PRO A 120 7.41 -5.66 -3.80
CA PRO A 120 8.18 -5.34 -2.61
C PRO A 120 8.69 -3.90 -2.70
N GLY A 121 8.84 -3.24 -1.56
CA GLY A 121 9.30 -1.87 -1.50
C GLY A 121 9.26 -1.29 -0.07
N PRO A 122 9.40 0.03 0.07
CA PRO A 122 9.55 0.69 1.37
C PRO A 122 8.36 0.48 2.29
N CYS A 123 8.63 0.09 3.54
CA CYS A 123 7.63 0.02 4.62
C CYS A 123 8.25 0.54 5.91
N ALA A 124 7.70 1.63 6.46
CA ALA A 124 8.27 2.31 7.62
C ALA A 124 8.39 1.40 8.86
N ALA A 125 7.37 0.58 9.12
CA ALA A 125 7.36 -0.35 10.25
C ALA A 125 8.50 -1.37 10.17
N ILE A 126 8.70 -1.96 8.99
CA ILE A 126 9.75 -2.98 8.77
C ILE A 126 11.14 -2.34 8.76
N ALA A 127 11.28 -1.16 8.14
CA ALA A 127 12.54 -0.40 8.15
C ALA A 127 12.97 -0.09 9.59
N ALA A 128 12.04 0.42 10.42
CA ALA A 128 12.31 0.72 11.83
C ALA A 128 12.68 -0.55 12.62
N LEU A 129 11.89 -1.62 12.49
CA LEU A 129 12.15 -2.87 13.20
C LEU A 129 13.52 -3.46 12.87
N SER A 130 13.95 -3.38 11.61
CA SER A 130 15.25 -3.90 11.16
C SER A 130 16.45 -3.23 11.82
N ALA A 131 16.30 -1.99 12.29
CA ALA A 131 17.36 -1.21 12.93
C ALA A 131 17.16 -1.06 14.45
N ALA A 132 16.07 -1.58 15.02
CA ALA A 132 15.69 -1.35 16.41
C ALA A 132 16.54 -2.12 17.44
N GLY A 133 17.27 -3.16 17.03
CA GLY A 133 17.99 -4.04 17.95
C GLY A 133 17.08 -4.86 18.87
N LEU A 134 15.81 -5.04 18.47
CA LEU A 134 14.80 -5.83 19.17
C LEU A 134 14.63 -7.21 18.50
N PRO A 135 14.11 -8.22 19.22
CA PRO A 135 13.71 -9.48 18.61
C PRO A 135 12.74 -9.26 17.45
N SER A 136 13.09 -9.76 16.26
CA SER A 136 12.33 -9.55 15.02
C SER A 136 11.86 -10.88 14.39
N ASP A 137 12.02 -11.99 15.09
CA ASP A 137 11.53 -13.32 14.69
C ASP A 137 10.01 -13.40 14.76
N ARG A 138 9.41 -12.72 15.75
CA ARG A 138 7.96 -12.56 15.91
C ARG A 138 7.66 -11.16 16.42
N PHE A 139 6.81 -10.44 15.68
CA PHE A 139 6.36 -9.11 16.06
C PHE A 139 4.90 -8.91 15.68
N CYS A 140 4.26 -7.96 16.36
CA CYS A 140 2.88 -7.54 16.14
C CYS A 140 2.89 -6.10 15.61
N TYR A 141 2.14 -5.84 14.53
CA TYR A 141 1.99 -4.50 13.96
C TYR A 141 0.61 -3.94 14.34
N GLU A 142 0.60 -2.93 15.19
CA GLU A 142 -0.61 -2.36 15.78
C GLU A 142 -1.11 -1.11 15.04
N GLY A 143 -0.33 -0.59 14.08
CA GLY A 143 -0.65 0.66 13.40
C GLY A 143 -0.73 1.85 14.37
N PHE A 144 -1.73 2.71 14.21
CA PHE A 144 -1.92 3.88 15.06
C PHE A 144 -2.76 3.58 16.30
N LEU A 145 -2.23 3.96 17.47
CA LEU A 145 -3.01 3.96 18.71
C LEU A 145 -4.18 4.98 18.65
N PRO A 146 -5.27 4.72 19.39
CA PRO A 146 -6.40 5.65 19.47
C PRO A 146 -5.96 7.07 19.84
N ALA A 147 -6.50 8.07 19.14
CA ALA A 147 -6.14 9.48 19.36
C ALA A 147 -6.49 9.96 20.78
N LYS A 148 -7.62 9.49 21.34
CA LYS A 148 -8.10 9.88 22.67
C LYS A 148 -7.32 9.16 23.78
N SER A 149 -6.88 9.90 24.78
CA SER A 149 -6.01 9.40 25.86
C SER A 149 -6.59 8.22 26.64
N LYS A 150 -7.91 8.15 26.85
CA LYS A 150 -8.55 7.00 27.50
C LYS A 150 -8.39 5.74 26.64
N GLY A 151 -8.83 5.80 25.38
CA GLY A 151 -8.72 4.67 24.44
C GLY A 151 -7.29 4.21 24.26
N ARG A 152 -6.33 5.13 24.16
CA ARG A 152 -4.89 4.79 24.08
C ARG A 152 -4.41 3.99 25.28
N ARG A 153 -4.73 4.43 26.51
CA ARG A 153 -4.34 3.71 27.72
C ARG A 153 -5.01 2.35 27.82
N ASP A 154 -6.28 2.25 27.43
CA ASP A 154 -7.03 1.00 27.46
C ASP A 154 -6.42 -0.02 26.47
N THR A 155 -6.04 0.41 25.26
CA THR A 155 -5.31 -0.43 24.29
C THR A 155 -3.95 -0.87 24.82
N LEU A 156 -3.15 0.05 25.37
CA LEU A 156 -1.83 -0.28 25.91
C LEU A 156 -1.91 -1.28 27.08
N LYS A 157 -2.93 -1.19 27.93
CA LYS A 157 -3.16 -2.17 29.00
C LYS A 157 -3.50 -3.55 28.45
N ALA A 158 -4.32 -3.63 27.41
CA ALA A 158 -4.64 -4.91 26.79
C ALA A 158 -3.39 -5.58 26.20
N LEU A 159 -2.47 -4.78 25.66
CA LEU A 159 -1.22 -5.24 25.07
C LEU A 159 -0.14 -5.62 26.10
N GLU A 160 -0.28 -5.18 27.35
CA GLU A 160 0.58 -5.59 28.47
C GLU A 160 0.36 -7.07 28.83
N GLU A 161 -0.86 -7.57 28.61
CA GLU A 161 -1.25 -8.95 28.88
C GLU A 161 -0.85 -9.93 27.76
N GLU A 162 -0.38 -9.43 26.60
CA GLU A 162 0.06 -10.28 25.49
C GLU A 162 1.51 -10.77 25.66
N PRO A 163 1.74 -12.09 25.78
CA PRO A 163 3.10 -12.62 25.89
C PRO A 163 3.75 -12.75 24.50
N CYS A 164 4.99 -12.28 24.39
CA CYS A 164 6.01 -12.76 23.45
C CYS A 164 6.05 -12.24 22.00
N CYS A 165 5.52 -11.05 21.67
CA CYS A 165 5.89 -10.38 20.41
C CYS A 165 6.40 -8.96 20.66
N GLY A 166 7.47 -8.55 19.96
CA GLY A 166 7.81 -7.13 19.86
C GLY A 166 6.65 -6.39 19.19
N GLN A 167 6.27 -5.21 19.70
CA GLN A 167 5.14 -4.45 19.17
C GLN A 167 5.64 -3.24 18.37
N VAL A 168 5.11 -3.05 17.17
CA VAL A 168 5.43 -1.92 16.29
C VAL A 168 4.20 -1.03 16.14
N PHE A 169 4.35 0.23 16.54
CA PHE A 169 3.33 1.25 16.47
C PHE A 169 3.75 2.38 15.53
N LEU A 170 2.75 3.03 14.95
CA LEU A 170 2.88 4.34 14.32
C LEU A 170 2.32 5.41 15.25
N ASP A 171 2.96 6.59 15.25
CA ASP A 171 2.44 7.76 15.93
C ASP A 171 2.64 9.02 15.09
N THR A 172 1.85 10.05 15.38
CA THR A 172 1.97 11.36 14.76
C THR A 172 2.92 12.26 15.57
N PRO A 173 3.71 13.15 14.94
CA PRO A 173 4.70 14.00 15.63
C PRO A 173 4.13 14.87 16.75
N ILE A 174 2.85 15.25 16.67
CA ILE A 174 2.18 16.21 17.57
C ILE A 174 1.76 15.55 18.92
N ARG A 175 1.92 14.24 19.07
CA ARG A 175 1.48 13.50 20.28
C ARG A 175 2.58 13.23 21.31
N TRP A 176 3.82 13.67 21.04
CA TRP A 176 5.00 13.51 21.91
C TRP A 176 5.34 14.79 22.66
#